data_AF-A0A9D4VSI2-F1
#
_entry.id   AF-A0A9D4VSI2-F1
#
_cell.length_a   1.000
_cell.length_b   1.000
_cell.length_c   1.000
_cell.angle_alpha   90.00
_cell.angle_beta   90.00
_cell.angle_gamma   90.00
#
_symmetry.space_group_name_H-M   'P 1'
#
loop_
_entity.id
_entity.type
_entity.pdbx_description
1 polymer ?
#
loop_
_entity_poly.entity_id
_entity_poly.type
_entity_poly.pdbx_seq_one_letter_code
_entity_poly.pdbx_strand_id
1 'polypeptide(L)'
;MENQHYPSFYKWCWLETTLPDWQAALVLNASRRFRYTLDLKKEEEKKLILRKIRAHAQAIRATYLFKAAGGQGQRQGQGQGQLNETTKPLQTSTGEFPIGPEQLASISREHDIASLQQYGGVAGVSNLLKTDLEKGVDGDDADLLRRRNAFGSNNYPRKKGRSFLVTSIVLGLLES
;
A
#
# COMPACT_ATOMS: atom_id res chain seq x y z
N MET A 1 9.41 87.24 1.89
CA MET A 1 10.11 85.93 1.82
C MET A 1 9.14 84.93 2.44
N GLU A 2 8.06 84.63 1.74
CA GLU A 2 7.97 83.66 0.64
C GLU A 2 7.82 82.24 1.18
N ASN A 3 6.53 81.86 1.27
CA ASN A 3 5.91 80.60 0.94
C ASN A 3 6.41 79.30 1.59
N GLN A 4 5.51 78.81 2.44
CA GLN A 4 5.22 77.40 2.66
C GLN A 4 5.08 76.62 1.34
N HIS A 5 5.58 75.39 1.30
CA HIS A 5 4.85 74.18 0.88
C HIS A 5 5.87 73.05 0.65
N TYR A 6 6.15 72.26 1.69
CA TYR A 6 6.76 70.94 1.46
C TYR A 6 5.62 69.95 1.17
N PRO A 7 5.61 69.28 0.00
CA PRO A 7 4.49 68.46 -0.41
C PRO A 7 4.35 67.24 0.50
N SER A 8 3.16 67.12 1.09
CA SER A 8 2.65 65.98 1.88
C SER A 8 2.42 64.73 1.02
N PHE A 9 3.42 64.31 0.23
CA PHE A 9 3.24 63.19 -0.71
C PHE A 9 4.24 62.04 -0.51
N TYR A 10 5.39 62.26 0.14
CA TYR A 10 6.36 61.18 0.38
C TYR A 10 6.21 60.47 1.73
N LYS A 11 5.18 60.80 2.53
CA LYS A 11 4.87 60.09 3.78
C LYS A 11 3.88 58.93 3.61
N TRP A 12 3.46 58.63 2.37
CA TRP A 12 2.50 57.56 2.05
C TRP A 12 3.11 56.35 1.35
N CYS A 13 4.40 56.34 1.02
CA CYS A 13 5.06 55.22 0.31
C CYS A 13 5.91 54.28 1.19
N TRP A 14 5.67 54.20 2.51
CA TRP A 14 6.37 53.24 3.38
C TRP A 14 5.51 52.67 4.53
N LEU A 15 4.17 52.71 4.45
CA LEU A 15 3.37 51.75 5.25
C LEU A 15 3.21 50.47 4.44
N GLU A 16 4.32 49.76 4.38
CA GLU A 16 4.40 48.41 3.88
C GLU A 16 3.43 47.55 4.70
N THR A 17 2.52 46.88 4.00
CA THR A 17 1.60 45.87 4.53
C THR A 17 2.36 44.62 4.96
N THR A 18 3.27 44.75 5.92
CA THR A 18 3.92 43.62 6.59
C THR A 18 3.12 43.29 7.84
N LEU A 19 2.62 42.05 7.91
CA LEU A 19 2.03 41.53 9.15
C LEU A 19 3.03 41.75 10.30
N PRO A 20 2.59 42.23 11.47
CA PRO A 20 3.46 42.32 12.64
C PRO A 20 4.18 40.98 12.89
N ASP A 21 5.47 41.00 13.24
CA ASP A 21 6.30 39.79 13.36
C ASP A 21 5.66 38.66 14.20
N TRP A 22 4.90 39.03 15.24
CA TRP A 22 4.21 38.08 16.10
C TRP A 22 3.05 37.35 15.39
N GLN A 23 2.38 38.00 14.44
CA GLN A 23 1.35 37.39 13.60
C GLN A 23 1.96 36.38 12.62
N ALA A 24 3.06 36.76 11.97
CA ALA A 24 3.81 35.84 11.11
C ALA A 24 4.34 34.63 11.90
N ALA A 25 4.85 34.85 13.12
CA ALA A 25 5.32 33.79 14.00
C ALA A 25 4.21 32.81 14.40
N LEU A 26 2.99 33.28 14.66
CA LEU A 26 1.85 32.41 14.99
C LEU A 26 1.46 31.50 13.81
N VAL A 27 1.39 32.05 12.59
CA VAL A 27 1.06 31.29 11.38
C VAL A 27 2.14 30.26 11.06
N LEU A 28 3.42 30.64 11.19
CA LEU A 28 4.55 29.73 11.00
C LEU A 28 4.61 28.64 12.08
N ASN A 29 4.32 28.99 13.34
CA ASN A 29 4.27 28.03 14.46
C ASN A 29 3.15 27.02 14.27
N ALA A 30 1.95 27.48 13.91
CA ALA A 30 0.81 26.63 13.60
C ALA A 30 1.17 25.67 12.44
N SER A 31 1.70 26.21 11.33
CA SER A 31 2.14 25.42 10.17
C SER A 31 3.23 24.40 10.50
N ARG A 32 4.16 24.74 11.40
CA ARG A 32 5.17 23.79 11.91
C ARG A 32 4.53 22.69 12.76
N ARG A 33 3.58 23.04 13.64
CA ARG A 33 2.89 22.08 14.52
C ARG A 33 1.99 21.12 13.74
N PHE A 34 1.31 21.58 12.69
CA PHE A 34 0.53 20.71 11.82
C PHE A 34 1.41 19.67 11.10
N ARG A 35 2.57 20.10 10.58
CA ARG A 35 3.53 19.16 9.98
C ARG A 35 4.04 18.15 11.01
N TYR A 36 4.39 18.62 12.21
CA TYR A 36 4.92 17.76 13.27
C TYR A 36 3.92 16.69 13.73
N THR A 37 2.65 17.05 13.95
CA THR A 37 1.62 16.08 14.35
C THR A 37 1.35 15.03 13.27
N LEU A 38 1.45 15.42 12.00
CA LEU A 38 1.34 14.50 10.87
C LEU A 38 2.57 13.57 10.76
N ASP A 39 3.77 14.09 11.00
CA ASP A 39 5.01 13.30 10.98
C ASP A 39 5.12 12.36 12.19
N LEU A 40 4.67 12.79 13.37
CA LEU A 40 4.59 11.96 14.58
C LEU A 40 3.78 10.69 14.33
N LYS A 41 2.58 10.82 13.76
CA LYS A 41 1.71 9.68 13.45
C LYS A 41 2.37 8.71 12.47
N LYS A 42 3.00 9.23 11.40
CA LYS A 42 3.74 8.40 10.43
C LYS A 42 4.90 7.65 11.06
N GLU A 43 5.64 8.30 11.96
CA GLU A 43 6.79 7.70 12.64
C GLU A 43 6.35 6.62 13.63
N GLU A 44 5.26 6.84 14.35
CA GLU A 44 4.63 5.81 15.17
C GLU A 44 4.22 4.62 14.32
N GLU A 45 3.45 4.82 13.24
CA GLU A 45 3.02 3.76 12.32
C GLU A 45 4.20 2.95 11.78
N LYS A 46 5.30 3.60 11.36
CA LYS A 46 6.55 2.93 10.96
C LYS A 46 7.11 2.05 12.07
N LYS A 47 7.21 2.57 13.31
CA LYS A 47 7.66 1.80 14.47
C LYS A 47 6.73 0.61 14.75
N LEU A 48 5.41 0.80 14.59
CA LEU A 48 4.44 -0.27 14.78
C LEU A 48 4.56 -1.38 13.72
N ILE A 49 4.88 -1.02 12.48
CA ILE A 49 5.15 -1.98 11.41
C ILE A 49 6.44 -2.75 11.71
N LEU A 50 7.52 -2.04 12.09
CA LEU A 50 8.81 -2.66 12.39
C LEU A 50 8.74 -3.63 13.59
N ARG A 51 8.01 -3.31 14.66
CA ARG A 51 7.82 -4.25 15.79
C ARG A 51 7.11 -5.53 15.35
N LYS A 52 6.10 -5.44 14.47
CA LYS A 52 5.34 -6.59 13.98
C LYS A 52 6.23 -7.51 13.14
N ILE A 53 7.02 -6.92 12.25
CA ILE A 53 8.00 -7.66 11.44
C ILE A 53 9.02 -8.37 12.33
N ARG A 54 9.57 -7.68 13.34
CA ARG A 54 10.54 -8.28 14.28
C ARG A 54 9.93 -9.42 15.09
N ALA A 55 8.72 -9.24 15.63
CA ALA A 55 8.03 -10.29 16.38
C ALA A 55 7.76 -11.53 15.51
N HIS A 56 7.30 -11.33 14.28
CA HIS A 56 7.09 -12.44 13.34
C HIS A 56 8.40 -13.16 13.01
N ALA A 57 9.49 -12.42 12.79
CA ALA A 57 10.80 -13.01 12.51
C ALA A 57 11.35 -13.79 13.72
N GLN A 58 11.14 -13.30 14.94
CA GLN A 58 11.51 -14.01 16.17
C GLN A 58 10.70 -15.29 16.34
N ALA A 59 9.39 -15.25 16.08
CA ALA A 59 8.53 -16.44 16.12
C ALA A 59 9.00 -17.51 15.14
N ILE A 60 9.30 -17.13 13.88
CA ILE A 60 9.89 -18.05 12.90
C ILE A 60 11.23 -18.60 13.42
N ARG A 61 12.15 -17.76 13.91
CA ARG A 61 13.45 -18.24 14.41
C ARG A 61 13.27 -19.23 15.57
N ALA A 62 12.35 -18.96 16.48
CA ALA A 62 12.06 -19.84 17.60
C ALA A 62 11.53 -21.21 17.11
N THR A 63 10.59 -21.25 16.16
CA THR A 63 10.06 -22.52 15.65
C THR A 63 11.15 -23.39 15.00
N TYR A 64 12.05 -22.80 14.23
CA TYR A 64 13.20 -23.52 13.67
C TYR A 64 14.15 -24.03 14.74
N LEU A 65 14.44 -23.23 15.78
CA LEU A 65 15.27 -23.66 16.90
C LEU A 65 14.61 -24.78 17.71
N PHE A 66 13.30 -24.71 17.97
CA PHE A 66 12.55 -25.78 18.63
C PHE A 66 12.55 -27.07 17.81
N LYS A 67 12.37 -26.98 16.49
CA LYS A 67 12.45 -28.13 15.60
C LYS A 67 13.87 -28.74 15.56
N ALA A 68 14.91 -27.92 15.58
CA ALA A 68 16.29 -28.38 15.61
C ALA A 68 16.67 -29.01 16.97
N ALA A 69 16.23 -28.42 18.08
CA ALA A 69 16.47 -28.94 19.43
C ALA A 69 15.67 -30.23 19.71
N GLY A 70 14.45 -30.36 19.19
CA GLY A 70 13.66 -31.59 19.25
C GLY A 70 14.14 -32.69 18.31
N GLY A 71 15.04 -32.39 17.36
CA GLY A 71 15.52 -33.35 16.34
C GLY A 71 16.66 -34.27 16.79
N GLN A 72 17.19 -34.12 18.01
CA GLN A 72 18.29 -34.96 18.53
C GLN A 72 17.83 -36.06 19.50
N GLY A 73 16.58 -36.06 19.94
CA GLY A 73 16.00 -37.10 20.78
C GLY A 73 14.73 -37.65 20.15
N GLN A 74 14.77 -38.94 19.78
CA GLN A 74 13.64 -39.78 19.38
C GLN A 74 13.24 -39.76 17.89
N ARG A 75 13.78 -40.77 17.20
CA ARG A 75 13.08 -41.48 16.13
C ARG A 75 11.84 -42.17 16.72
N GLN A 76 10.78 -42.20 15.91
CA GLN A 76 9.52 -42.98 16.04
C GLN A 76 8.41 -42.34 16.88
N GLY A 77 7.27 -42.08 16.22
CA GLY A 77 6.03 -41.69 16.86
C GLY A 77 5.10 -40.92 15.94
N GLN A 78 4.22 -41.64 15.24
CA GLN A 78 3.04 -41.06 14.60
C GLN A 78 2.20 -40.33 15.66
N GLY A 79 1.85 -39.07 15.39
CA GLY A 79 0.96 -38.29 16.24
C GLY A 79 0.41 -37.12 15.45
N GLN A 80 -0.84 -37.25 15.01
CA GLN A 80 -1.63 -36.18 14.42
C GLN A 80 -1.80 -35.06 15.46
N GLY A 81 -1.00 -34.01 15.33
CA GLY A 81 -1.12 -32.77 16.10
C GLY A 81 -1.54 -31.65 15.16
N GLN A 82 -2.83 -31.50 15.00
CA GLN A 82 -3.45 -30.42 14.25
C GLN A 82 -3.23 -29.10 15.01
N LEU A 83 -2.20 -28.33 14.63
CA LEU A 83 -2.04 -26.93 15.05
C LEU A 83 -2.23 -26.04 13.83
N ASN A 84 -3.48 -25.58 13.74
CA ASN A 84 -3.96 -24.60 12.80
C ASN A 84 -3.50 -23.21 13.24
N GLU A 85 -2.29 -22.77 12.91
CA GLU A 85 -2.00 -21.33 12.88
C GLU A 85 -0.75 -21.02 12.05
N THR A 86 -0.95 -20.86 10.76
CA THR A 86 -0.24 -19.86 9.96
C THR A 86 -1.24 -19.41 8.92
N THR A 87 -1.62 -18.13 9.00
CA THR A 87 -2.34 -17.37 7.97
C THR A 87 -1.61 -17.48 6.63
N LYS A 88 -1.82 -18.60 5.94
CA LYS A 88 -1.83 -18.67 4.49
C LYS A 88 -3.14 -18.00 4.08
N PRO A 89 -3.14 -16.99 3.19
CA PRO A 89 -4.42 -16.49 2.76
C PRO A 89 -5.14 -17.66 2.09
N LEU A 90 -6.36 -17.83 2.58
CA LEU A 90 -7.45 -18.65 2.12
C LEU A 90 -7.12 -19.50 0.88
N GLN A 91 -6.96 -20.81 1.06
CA GLN A 91 -7.09 -21.74 -0.07
C GLN A 91 -8.56 -21.74 -0.54
N THR A 92 -9.00 -20.69 -1.24
CA THR A 92 -10.19 -20.76 -2.07
C THR A 92 -9.82 -21.43 -3.38
N SER A 93 -9.63 -22.74 -3.38
CA SER A 93 -10.01 -23.53 -4.55
C SER A 93 -11.54 -23.70 -4.55
N THR A 94 -12.25 -22.57 -4.51
CA THR A 94 -13.72 -22.49 -4.54
C THR A 94 -14.20 -22.09 -5.93
N GLY A 95 -13.28 -21.73 -6.84
CA GLY A 95 -13.58 -21.36 -8.21
C GLY A 95 -13.39 -22.52 -9.20
N GLU A 96 -14.05 -22.41 -10.36
CA GLU A 96 -13.96 -23.29 -11.54
C GLU A 96 -12.53 -23.56 -12.07
N PHE A 97 -11.50 -22.91 -11.53
CA PHE A 97 -10.11 -23.04 -11.92
C PHE A 97 -9.31 -23.78 -10.84
N PRO A 98 -8.54 -24.82 -11.21
CA PRO A 98 -7.67 -25.57 -10.29
C PRO A 98 -6.58 -24.75 -9.59
N ILE A 99 -6.21 -23.59 -10.17
CA ILE A 99 -5.16 -22.71 -9.65
C ILE A 99 -5.74 -21.33 -9.28
N GLY A 100 -5.34 -20.83 -8.11
CA GLY A 100 -5.79 -19.54 -7.59
C GLY A 100 -4.87 -18.36 -7.95
N PRO A 101 -5.38 -17.11 -7.90
CA PRO A 101 -4.60 -15.91 -8.18
C PRO A 101 -3.39 -15.75 -7.25
N GLU A 102 -3.52 -16.12 -5.97
CA GLU A 102 -2.43 -15.98 -5.00
C GLU A 102 -1.27 -16.92 -5.29
N GLN A 103 -1.56 -18.14 -5.75
CA GLN A 103 -0.53 -19.12 -6.11
C GLN A 103 0.27 -18.63 -7.31
N LEU A 104 -0.42 -18.11 -8.35
CA LEU A 104 0.23 -17.50 -9.51
C LEU A 104 1.06 -16.27 -9.11
N ALA A 105 0.53 -15.43 -8.21
CA ALA A 105 1.23 -14.26 -7.71
C ALA A 105 2.51 -14.63 -6.94
N SER A 106 2.48 -15.68 -6.11
CA SER A 106 3.66 -16.18 -5.40
C SER A 106 4.73 -16.69 -6.37
N ILE A 107 4.35 -17.50 -7.36
CA ILE A 107 5.31 -18.01 -8.37
C ILE A 107 5.97 -16.86 -9.12
N SER A 108 5.19 -15.88 -9.58
CA SER A 108 5.71 -14.72 -10.32
C SER A 108 6.54 -13.78 -9.45
N ARG A 109 6.19 -13.59 -8.18
CA ARG A 109 6.86 -12.65 -7.27
C ARG A 109 8.18 -13.22 -6.75
N GLU A 110 8.20 -14.50 -6.40
CA GLU A 110 9.36 -15.16 -5.80
C GLU A 110 10.27 -15.83 -6.84
N HIS A 111 9.88 -15.81 -8.13
CA HIS A 111 10.57 -16.49 -9.22
C HIS A 111 10.82 -17.97 -8.89
N ASP A 112 9.85 -18.62 -8.26
CA ASP A 112 9.98 -19.99 -7.79
C ASP A 112 9.83 -20.99 -8.95
N ILE A 113 10.96 -21.31 -9.58
CA ILE A 113 11.07 -22.27 -10.68
C ILE A 113 10.64 -23.67 -10.22
N ALA A 114 10.88 -24.02 -8.95
CA ALA A 114 10.53 -25.34 -8.43
C ALA A 114 9.01 -25.50 -8.33
N SER A 115 8.30 -24.48 -7.81
CA SER A 115 6.84 -24.46 -7.83
C SER A 115 6.29 -24.49 -9.26
N LEU A 116 6.87 -23.73 -10.19
CA LEU A 116 6.44 -23.76 -11.60
C LEU A 116 6.58 -25.17 -12.23
N GLN A 117 7.67 -25.89 -11.93
CA GLN A 117 7.87 -27.25 -12.38
C GLN A 117 6.86 -28.23 -11.75
N GLN A 118 6.49 -28.04 -10.49
CA GLN A 118 5.45 -28.87 -9.83
C GLN A 118 4.09 -28.77 -10.55
N TYR A 119 3.78 -27.60 -11.13
CA TYR A 119 2.56 -27.43 -11.92
C TYR A 119 2.68 -27.93 -13.37
N GLY A 120 3.78 -28.61 -13.74
CA GLY A 120 4.00 -29.09 -15.12
C GLY A 120 4.58 -28.02 -16.05
N GLY A 121 5.23 -26.99 -15.50
CA GLY A 121 5.82 -25.90 -16.27
C GLY A 121 4.76 -24.98 -16.90
N VAL A 122 5.16 -24.27 -17.96
CA VAL A 122 4.27 -23.31 -18.66
C VAL A 122 3.05 -24.01 -19.26
N ALA A 123 3.23 -25.19 -19.86
CA ALA A 123 2.14 -25.97 -20.43
C ALA A 123 1.14 -26.43 -19.37
N GLY A 124 1.62 -26.88 -18.21
CA GLY A 124 0.75 -27.28 -17.11
C GLY A 124 -0.01 -26.10 -16.50
N VAL A 125 0.62 -24.94 -16.33
CA VAL A 125 -0.07 -23.70 -15.90
C VAL A 125 -1.15 -23.28 -16.90
N SER A 126 -0.90 -23.41 -18.21
CA SER A 126 -1.90 -23.12 -19.25
C SER A 126 -3.12 -24.03 -19.13
N ASN A 127 -2.91 -25.33 -18.91
CA ASN A 127 -3.99 -26.29 -18.70
C ASN A 127 -4.79 -25.98 -17.42
N LEU A 128 -4.12 -25.58 -16.33
CA LEU A 128 -4.77 -25.18 -15.09
C LEU A 128 -5.61 -23.90 -15.26
N LEU A 129 -5.18 -22.99 -16.14
CA LEU A 129 -5.92 -21.78 -16.49
C LEU A 129 -6.98 -21.98 -17.58
N LYS A 130 -7.12 -23.22 -18.10
CA LYS A 130 -7.96 -23.54 -19.26
C LYS A 130 -7.68 -22.58 -20.42
N THR A 131 -6.40 -22.36 -20.73
CA THR A 131 -5.94 -21.51 -21.83
C THR A 131 -5.16 -22.32 -22.83
N ASP A 132 -5.26 -21.95 -24.10
CA ASP A 132 -4.39 -22.46 -25.15
C ASP A 132 -3.13 -21.61 -25.26
N LEU A 133 -1.97 -22.25 -25.46
CA LEU A 133 -0.70 -21.54 -25.64
C LEU A 133 -0.63 -20.76 -26.96
N GLU A 134 -1.23 -21.30 -28.02
CA GLU A 134 -1.22 -20.71 -29.36
C GLU A 134 -2.41 -19.78 -29.59
N LYS A 135 -3.60 -20.19 -29.15
CA LYS A 135 -4.87 -19.48 -29.41
C LYS A 135 -5.29 -18.56 -28.27
N GLY A 136 -4.72 -18.74 -27.07
CA GLY A 136 -5.03 -17.94 -25.90
C GLY A 136 -6.35 -18.33 -25.23
N VAL A 137 -7.12 -17.30 -24.84
CA VAL A 137 -8.43 -17.42 -24.18
C VAL A 137 -9.51 -17.27 -25.24
N ASP A 138 -10.53 -18.14 -25.20
CA ASP A 138 -11.70 -17.99 -26.05
C ASP A 138 -12.44 -16.67 -25.74
N GLY A 139 -12.78 -15.89 -26.77
CA GLY A 139 -13.44 -14.59 -26.63
C GLY A 139 -14.93 -14.66 -26.24
N ASP A 140 -15.37 -15.75 -25.59
CA ASP A 140 -16.74 -15.92 -25.13
C ASP A 140 -17.00 -15.08 -23.87
N ASP A 141 -18.05 -14.26 -23.89
CA ASP A 141 -18.40 -13.35 -22.80
C ASP A 141 -18.63 -14.10 -21.48
N ALA A 142 -19.18 -15.33 -21.55
CA ALA A 142 -19.37 -16.15 -20.36
C ALA A 142 -18.03 -16.61 -19.76
N ASP A 143 -17.06 -17.00 -20.61
CA ASP A 143 -15.72 -17.36 -20.13
C ASP A 143 -14.98 -16.16 -19.53
N LEU A 144 -15.07 -15.00 -20.16
CA LEU A 144 -14.47 -13.76 -19.66
C LEU A 144 -15.07 -13.33 -18.33
N LEU A 145 -16.39 -13.49 -18.14
CA LEU A 145 -17.07 -13.23 -16.86
C LEU A 145 -16.59 -14.19 -15.76
N ARG A 146 -16.49 -15.49 -16.06
CA ARG A 146 -15.93 -16.48 -15.11
C ARG A 146 -14.52 -16.12 -14.68
N ARG A 147 -13.64 -15.77 -15.64
CA ARG A 147 -12.26 -15.35 -15.36
C ARG A 147 -12.20 -14.08 -14.53
N ARG A 148 -13.02 -13.07 -14.84
CA ARG A 148 -13.09 -11.83 -14.05
C ARG A 148 -13.55 -12.11 -12.62
N ASN A 149 -14.49 -13.02 -12.43
CA ASN A 149 -14.97 -13.40 -11.09
C ASN A 149 -13.92 -14.19 -10.29
N ALA A 150 -13.12 -15.03 -10.94
CA ALA A 150 -12.10 -15.85 -10.29
C ALA A 150 -10.80 -15.08 -9.99
N PHE A 151 -10.34 -14.22 -10.90
CA PHE A 151 -9.04 -13.54 -10.83
C PHE A 151 -9.13 -12.03 -10.54
N GLY A 152 -10.33 -11.45 -10.61
CA GLY A 152 -10.56 -10.03 -10.43
C GLY A 152 -10.47 -9.22 -11.73
N SER A 153 -10.65 -7.90 -11.59
CA SER A 153 -10.56 -6.96 -12.72
C SER A 153 -9.11 -6.58 -12.97
N ASN A 154 -8.66 -6.65 -14.23
CA ASN A 154 -7.37 -6.10 -14.65
C ASN A 154 -7.44 -4.57 -14.82
N ASN A 155 -7.92 -3.87 -13.79
CA ASN A 155 -8.05 -2.42 -13.78
C ASN A 155 -7.28 -1.86 -12.60
N TYR A 156 -6.33 -0.98 -12.92
CA TYR A 156 -5.62 -0.24 -11.90
C TYR A 156 -6.57 0.75 -11.22
N PRO A 157 -6.61 0.80 -9.87
CA PRO A 157 -7.43 1.76 -9.16
C PRO A 157 -7.01 3.17 -9.58
N ARG A 158 -7.90 3.89 -10.25
CA ARG A 158 -7.65 5.29 -10.59
C ARG A 158 -7.66 6.12 -9.31
N LYS A 159 -6.72 7.05 -9.19
CA LYS A 159 -6.80 8.09 -8.15
C LYS A 159 -8.16 8.77 -8.29
N LYS A 160 -8.91 8.85 -7.19
CA LYS A 160 -10.16 9.63 -7.16
C LYS A 160 -9.80 11.06 -7.58
N GLY A 161 -10.46 11.54 -8.63
CA GLY A 161 -10.30 12.92 -9.08
C GLY A 161 -10.60 13.85 -7.90
N ARG A 162 -9.77 14.88 -7.72
CA ARG A 162 -10.07 15.95 -6.78
C ARG A 162 -11.34 16.63 -7.30
N SER A 163 -12.41 16.65 -6.52
CA SER A 163 -13.64 17.34 -6.93
C SER A 163 -13.32 18.80 -7.23
N PHE A 164 -13.81 19.33 -8.36
CA PHE A 164 -13.57 20.73 -8.78
C PHE A 164 -13.80 21.74 -7.64
N LEU A 165 -14.82 21.50 -6.81
CA LEU A 165 -15.18 22.36 -5.67
C LEU A 165 -14.11 22.47 -4.57
N VAL A 166 -13.27 21.45 -4.39
CA VAL A 166 -12.19 21.48 -3.39
C VAL A 166 -11.06 22.43 -3.83
N THR A 167 -10.90 22.65 -5.14
CA THR A 167 -9.95 23.63 -5.67
C THR A 167 -10.51 25.05 -5.60
N SER A 168 -11.82 25.22 -5.83
CA SER A 168 -12.48 26.54 -5.78
C SER A 168 -12.67 27.09 -4.37
N ILE A 169 -12.92 26.25 -3.36
CA ILE A 169 -13.05 26.72 -1.97
C ILE A 169 -11.71 27.24 -1.43
N VAL A 170 -10.58 26.69 -1.88
CA VAL A 170 -9.24 27.18 -1.49
C VAL A 170 -8.90 28.50 -2.19
N LEU A 171 -9.47 28.79 -3.37
CA LEU A 171 -9.27 30.07 -4.06
C LEU A 171 -10.23 31.16 -3.55
N GLY A 172 -11.50 30.82 -3.27
CA GLY A 172 -12.51 31.79 -2.81
C GLY A 172 -12.36 32.22 -1.35
N LEU A 173 -11.66 31.45 -0.51
CA LEU A 173 -11.34 31.85 0.88
C LEU A 173 -10.07 32.69 1.00
N LEU A 174 -9.36 32.97 -0.10
CA LEU A 174 -8.19 33.84 -0.13
C LEU A 174 -8.51 35.24 -0.69
N GLU A 175 -9.74 35.47 -1.15
CA GLU A 175 -10.22 36.75 -1.72
C GLU A 175 -11.40 37.37 -0.92
N SER A 176 -11.54 37.07 0.38
CA SER A 176 -12.46 37.79 1.29
C SER A 176 -11.83 38.13 2.63
#